data_AF-A0A2T6DSB9-F1
#
_entry.id   AF-A0A2T6DSB9-F1
#
_cell.length_a   1.000
_cell.length_b   1.000
_cell.length_c   1.000
_cell.angle_alpha   90.00
_cell.angle_beta   90.00
_cell.angle_gamma   90.00
#
_symmetry.space_group_name_H-M   'P 1'
#
loop_
_entity.id
_entity.type
_entity.pdbx_description
1 polymer ?
#
loop_
_entity_poly.entity_id
_entity_poly.type
_entity_poly.pdbx_seq_one_letter_code
_entity_poly.pdbx_strand_id
1 'polypeptide(L)'
;MRRAPGGRPVQFGLNFGASPVMLRVGMKVQLLILLPVIAVLNLLALTPVSAQLAHFVPLTTIFLGGYALMLVATSVPTRALPASAPATAPEPRKEPIAEPIKPEALPAKTASTEAAAITFLGLLQEKGRFVDFLMEDVTEAEDAQLGSVARIVHEGCRGVLDDCFDVKPVSTEPEGNDITVPAGYKADEYQLIGKVTGEAPFKGSLVHKGWRATKVSLPRAIEAEGEERRVIVPAQVEVKG
;
A
#
# COMPACT_ATOMS: atom_id res chain seq x y z
N MET A 1 7.18 36.71 50.26
CA MET A 1 7.23 35.55 51.18
C MET A 1 6.48 34.40 50.53
N ARG A 2 7.13 33.23 50.47
CA ARG A 2 6.61 31.85 50.23
C ARG A 2 6.14 31.38 48.84
N ARG A 3 6.84 30.32 48.40
CA ARG A 3 6.57 29.30 47.36
C ARG A 3 5.41 28.35 47.75
N ALA A 4 4.71 27.85 46.71
CA ALA A 4 4.21 26.47 46.42
C ALA A 4 3.38 25.69 47.48
N PRO A 5 2.71 24.54 47.19
CA PRO A 5 2.61 23.69 45.97
C PRO A 5 1.15 23.37 45.53
N GLY A 6 0.83 22.88 44.33
CA GLY A 6 0.99 21.50 43.85
C GLY A 6 -0.25 20.63 44.15
N GLY A 7 -1.01 20.23 43.13
CA GLY A 7 -2.10 19.25 43.27
C GLY A 7 -2.88 19.03 41.97
N ARG A 8 -2.53 17.97 41.22
CA ARG A 8 -3.33 17.43 40.10
C ARG A 8 -4.49 16.59 40.67
N PRO A 9 -5.72 16.65 40.14
CA PRO A 9 -6.67 15.58 40.34
C PRO A 9 -6.45 14.45 39.34
N VAL A 10 -6.33 13.26 39.91
CA VAL A 10 -6.14 11.94 39.32
C VAL A 10 -7.40 11.53 38.56
N GLN A 11 -7.29 11.17 37.27
CA GLN A 11 -8.34 10.47 36.54
C GLN A 11 -8.33 8.98 36.94
N PHE A 12 -9.35 8.55 37.66
CA PHE A 12 -9.62 7.14 37.97
C PHE A 12 -10.23 6.46 36.73
N GLY A 13 -9.41 5.75 35.97
CA GLY A 13 -9.89 4.83 34.92
C GLY A 13 -10.15 3.46 35.51
N LEU A 14 -11.42 3.11 35.75
CA LEU A 14 -11.83 1.72 36.01
C LEU A 14 -11.83 0.96 34.68
N ASN A 15 -10.70 0.35 34.36
CA ASN A 15 -10.55 -0.53 33.20
C ASN A 15 -10.94 -1.96 33.63
N PHE A 16 -12.21 -2.35 33.43
CA PHE A 16 -12.64 -3.74 33.56
C PHE A 16 -12.28 -4.51 32.28
N GLY A 17 -11.01 -4.91 32.16
CA GLY A 17 -10.58 -5.88 31.15
C GLY A 17 -10.95 -7.29 31.58
N ALA A 18 -11.99 -7.88 31.00
CA ALA A 18 -12.31 -9.28 31.20
C ALA A 18 -11.15 -10.17 30.72
N SER A 19 -10.62 -11.01 31.60
CA SER A 19 -9.46 -11.85 31.32
C SER A 19 -9.72 -12.81 30.13
N PRO A 20 -8.76 -12.99 29.21
CA PRO A 20 -8.93 -13.75 27.96
C PRO A 20 -9.24 -15.25 28.16
N VAL A 21 -9.05 -15.77 29.37
CA VAL A 21 -9.43 -17.14 29.75
C VAL A 21 -10.95 -17.30 29.86
N MET A 22 -11.66 -16.31 30.42
CA MET A 22 -13.13 -16.34 30.52
C MET A 22 -13.79 -16.28 29.14
N LEU A 23 -13.20 -15.53 28.20
CA LEU A 23 -13.71 -15.41 26.82
C LEU A 23 -13.59 -16.72 26.03
N ARG A 24 -12.47 -17.44 26.19
CA ARG A 24 -12.25 -18.74 25.52
C ARG A 24 -13.13 -19.86 26.08
N VAL A 25 -13.43 -19.84 27.37
CA VAL A 25 -14.35 -20.80 27.99
C VAL A 25 -15.80 -20.53 27.57
N GLY A 26 -16.22 -19.26 27.56
CA GLY A 26 -17.55 -18.86 27.10
C GLY A 26 -17.84 -19.26 25.64
N MET A 27 -16.86 -19.10 24.75
CA MET A 27 -17.02 -19.44 23.33
C MET A 27 -17.14 -20.95 23.07
N LYS A 28 -16.41 -21.79 23.82
CA LYS A 28 -16.53 -23.26 23.71
C LYS A 28 -17.87 -23.76 24.25
N VAL A 29 -18.38 -23.19 25.33
CA VAL A 29 -19.70 -23.52 25.89
C VAL A 29 -20.81 -23.10 24.94
N GLN A 30 -20.70 -21.91 24.34
CA GLN A 30 -21.67 -21.40 23.36
C GLN A 30 -21.74 -22.32 22.12
N LEU A 31 -20.60 -22.77 21.60
CA LEU A 31 -20.55 -23.67 20.43
C LEU A 31 -21.14 -25.05 20.74
N LEU A 32 -20.89 -25.57 21.95
CA LEU A 32 -21.43 -26.85 22.44
C LEU A 32 -22.96 -26.84 22.58
N ILE A 33 -23.56 -25.67 22.84
CA ILE A 33 -25.02 -25.52 22.96
C ILE A 33 -25.66 -25.22 21.59
N LEU A 34 -25.01 -24.44 20.73
CA LEU A 34 -25.60 -24.01 19.45
C LEU A 34 -25.67 -25.15 18.41
N LEU A 35 -24.63 -25.98 18.36
CA LEU A 35 -24.55 -27.10 17.40
C LEU A 35 -25.71 -28.11 17.52
N PRO A 36 -26.06 -28.64 18.71
CA PRO A 36 -27.19 -29.55 18.85
C PRO A 36 -28.53 -28.87 18.58
N VAL A 37 -28.69 -27.57 18.90
CA VAL A 37 -29.92 -26.82 18.59
C VAL A 37 -30.12 -26.71 17.07
N ILE A 38 -29.05 -26.41 16.33
CA ILE A 38 -29.09 -26.35 14.86
C ILE A 38 -29.35 -27.74 14.26
N ALA A 39 -28.77 -28.80 14.83
CA ALA A 39 -29.02 -30.17 14.38
C ALA A 39 -30.48 -30.58 14.62
N VAL A 40 -31.07 -30.24 15.77
CA VAL A 40 -32.48 -30.51 16.10
C VAL A 40 -33.42 -29.70 15.20
N LEU A 41 -33.12 -28.43 14.92
CA LEU A 41 -33.91 -27.62 13.98
C LEU A 41 -33.89 -28.20 12.57
N ASN A 42 -32.73 -28.64 12.08
CA ASN A 42 -32.62 -29.31 10.78
C ASN A 42 -33.33 -30.67 10.76
N LEU A 43 -33.26 -31.43 11.85
CA LEU A 43 -33.97 -32.72 11.96
C LEU A 43 -35.49 -32.54 12.01
N LEU A 44 -35.98 -31.48 12.68
CA LEU A 44 -37.39 -31.12 12.70
C LEU A 44 -37.90 -30.68 11.32
N ALA A 45 -37.03 -30.04 10.51
CA ALA A 45 -37.31 -29.67 9.13
C ALA A 45 -37.38 -30.87 8.16
N LEU A 46 -36.94 -32.07 8.57
CA LEU A 46 -37.10 -33.32 7.81
C LEU A 46 -38.43 -34.04 8.07
N THR A 47 -39.25 -33.55 9.00
CA THR A 47 -40.63 -34.03 9.17
C THR A 47 -41.56 -33.37 8.15
N PRO A 48 -42.54 -34.07 7.55
CA PRO A 48 -43.42 -33.49 6.54
C PRO A 48 -44.37 -32.48 7.20
N VAL A 49 -43.91 -31.23 7.33
CA VAL A 49 -44.72 -30.08 7.67
C VAL A 49 -45.75 -29.88 6.56
N SER A 50 -47.00 -29.61 6.96
CA SER A 50 -48.14 -29.41 6.06
C SER A 50 -47.80 -28.44 4.91
N ALA A 51 -48.25 -28.77 3.69
CA ALA A 51 -47.87 -28.11 2.43
C ALA A 51 -47.96 -26.57 2.42
N GLN A 52 -48.80 -25.97 3.26
CA GLN A 52 -48.95 -24.51 3.38
C GLN A 52 -47.71 -23.78 3.96
N LEU A 53 -46.89 -24.45 4.78
CA LEU A 53 -45.71 -23.84 5.41
C LEU A 53 -44.40 -24.14 4.67
N ALA A 54 -44.40 -25.13 3.76
CA ALA A 54 -43.21 -25.58 3.02
C ALA A 54 -42.53 -24.47 2.19
N HIS A 55 -43.29 -23.47 1.73
CA HIS A 55 -42.75 -22.35 0.96
C HIS A 55 -41.92 -21.36 1.79
N PHE A 56 -42.13 -21.30 3.11
CA PHE A 56 -41.40 -20.40 4.00
C PHE A 56 -40.14 -21.04 4.59
N VAL A 57 -40.08 -22.38 4.62
CA VAL A 57 -38.93 -23.16 5.11
C VAL A 57 -37.62 -22.78 4.39
N PRO A 58 -37.51 -22.75 3.05
CA PRO A 58 -36.24 -22.44 2.38
C PRO A 58 -35.76 -21.01 2.62
N LEU A 59 -36.68 -20.05 2.82
CA LEU A 59 -36.31 -18.68 3.13
C LEU A 59 -35.74 -18.58 4.55
N THR A 60 -36.38 -19.22 5.52
CA THR A 60 -35.93 -19.22 6.91
C THR A 60 -34.60 -19.96 7.10
N THR A 61 -34.34 -21.05 6.36
CA THR A 61 -33.05 -21.76 6.43
C THR A 61 -31.90 -20.95 5.82
N ILE A 62 -32.13 -20.22 4.73
CA ILE A 62 -31.13 -19.31 4.14
C ILE A 62 -30.83 -18.16 5.09
N PHE A 63 -31.84 -17.53 5.69
CA PHE A 63 -31.63 -16.44 6.64
C PHE A 63 -30.93 -16.89 7.92
N LEU A 64 -31.27 -18.07 8.46
CA LEU A 64 -30.64 -18.60 9.66
C LEU A 64 -29.20 -19.08 9.40
N GLY A 65 -28.95 -19.69 8.23
CA GLY A 65 -27.61 -20.06 7.79
C GLY A 65 -26.71 -18.85 7.50
N GLY A 66 -27.27 -17.81 6.87
CA GLY A 66 -26.59 -16.53 6.64
C GLY A 66 -26.28 -15.79 7.95
N TYR A 67 -27.22 -15.80 8.90
CA TYR A 67 -27.00 -15.22 10.23
C TYR A 67 -25.96 -16.00 11.04
N ALA A 68 -25.96 -17.33 10.97
CA ALA A 68 -24.93 -18.16 11.58
C ALA A 68 -23.54 -17.90 10.94
N LEU A 69 -23.46 -17.74 9.61
CA LEU A 69 -22.23 -17.39 8.90
C LEU A 69 -21.74 -15.98 9.27
N MET A 70 -22.64 -15.02 9.44
CA MET A 70 -22.32 -13.67 9.89
C MET A 70 -21.81 -13.68 11.34
N LEU A 71 -22.43 -14.44 12.23
CA LEU A 71 -21.94 -14.60 13.61
C LEU A 71 -20.57 -15.29 13.65
N VAL A 72 -20.33 -16.31 12.81
CA VAL A 72 -19.01 -16.92 12.63
C VAL A 72 -18.00 -15.88 12.12
N ALA A 73 -18.35 -15.07 11.12
CA ALA A 73 -17.48 -14.03 10.55
C ALA A 73 -17.14 -12.90 11.54
N THR A 74 -18.07 -12.52 12.43
CA THR A 74 -17.80 -11.54 13.51
C THR A 74 -17.09 -12.15 14.72
N SER A 75 -17.05 -13.48 14.84
CA SER A 75 -16.39 -14.20 15.93
C SER A 75 -14.99 -14.72 15.57
N VAL A 76 -14.52 -14.53 14.33
CA VAL A 76 -13.10 -14.70 14.00
C VAL A 76 -12.35 -13.60 14.76
N PRO A 77 -11.59 -13.92 15.83
CA PRO A 77 -10.75 -12.91 16.43
C PRO A 77 -9.80 -12.46 15.33
N THR A 78 -9.74 -11.15 15.08
CA THR A 78 -8.63 -10.57 14.31
C THR A 78 -7.39 -11.10 14.98
N ARG A 79 -6.70 -12.05 14.33
CA ARG A 79 -5.49 -12.63 14.86
C ARG A 79 -4.47 -11.51 14.83
N ALA A 80 -4.35 -10.79 15.94
CA ALA A 80 -3.10 -10.16 16.29
C ALA A 80 -2.04 -11.27 16.16
N LEU A 81 -1.17 -11.11 15.16
CA LEU A 81 -0.04 -12.00 14.95
C LEU A 81 0.72 -12.14 16.28
N PRO A 82 1.21 -13.35 16.61
CA PRO A 82 1.94 -13.55 17.85
C PRO A 82 3.12 -12.58 17.89
N ALA A 83 3.20 -11.79 18.96
CA ALA A 83 4.41 -11.07 19.33
C ALA A 83 5.51 -12.11 19.54
N SER A 84 6.47 -12.15 18.61
CA SER A 84 7.75 -12.80 18.82
C SER A 84 8.48 -12.02 19.91
N ALA A 85 8.85 -12.70 21.00
CA ALA A 85 9.80 -12.15 21.97
C ALA A 85 11.20 -12.07 21.32
N PRO A 86 12.07 -11.16 21.79
CA PRO A 86 12.89 -10.33 20.92
C PRO A 86 14.14 -11.06 20.43
N ALA A 87 14.25 -11.20 19.11
CA ALA A 87 15.55 -11.14 18.47
C ALA A 87 15.85 -9.66 18.25
N THR A 88 17.00 -9.20 18.74
CA THR A 88 17.50 -7.83 18.59
C THR A 88 17.78 -7.54 17.12
N ALA A 89 16.72 -7.28 16.35
CA ALA A 89 16.78 -6.64 15.04
C ALA A 89 16.52 -5.14 15.26
N PRO A 90 17.32 -4.24 14.68
CA PRO A 90 17.19 -2.82 14.93
C PRO A 90 15.85 -2.31 14.38
N GLU A 91 14.98 -1.81 15.26
CA GLU A 91 13.82 -1.04 14.84
C GLU A 91 14.30 0.19 14.05
N PRO A 92 13.73 0.48 12.86
CA PRO A 92 13.89 1.80 12.26
C PRO A 92 13.16 2.78 13.16
N ARG A 93 13.95 3.48 13.97
CA ARG A 93 13.53 4.57 14.83
C ARG A 93 12.74 5.60 14.02
N LYS A 94 11.44 5.69 14.28
CA LYS A 94 10.64 6.87 13.92
C LYS A 94 10.97 7.99 14.91
N GLU A 95 12.07 8.68 14.65
CA GLU A 95 12.31 9.99 15.25
C GLU A 95 11.35 11.01 14.62
N PRO A 96 10.77 11.93 15.41
CA PRO A 96 10.05 13.07 14.86
C PRO A 96 10.98 13.85 13.95
N ILE A 97 10.69 13.85 12.65
CA ILE A 97 11.39 14.69 11.67
C ILE A 97 11.05 16.14 12.04
N ALA A 98 12.00 16.83 12.67
CA ALA A 98 11.97 18.27 12.72
C ALA A 98 12.00 18.77 11.28
N GLU A 99 11.02 19.59 10.91
CA GLU A 99 10.93 20.16 9.56
C GLU A 99 12.26 20.86 9.21
N PRO A 100 12.90 20.48 8.09
CA PRO A 100 14.09 21.17 7.61
C PRO A 100 13.76 22.65 7.36
N ILE A 101 14.61 23.54 7.88
CA ILE A 101 14.53 24.97 7.56
C ILE A 101 14.77 25.11 6.05
N LYS A 102 13.71 25.48 5.33
CA LYS A 102 13.71 25.66 3.87
C LYS A 102 14.71 26.75 3.48
N PRO A 103 15.77 26.44 2.71
CA PRO A 103 16.67 27.46 2.19
C PRO A 103 15.92 28.45 1.30
N GLU A 104 16.24 29.73 1.48
CA GLU A 104 15.66 30.86 0.75
C GLU A 104 15.98 30.74 -0.75
N ALA A 105 14.94 30.89 -1.59
CA ALA A 105 15.03 30.59 -3.02
C ALA A 105 15.89 31.63 -3.76
N LEU A 106 17.06 31.20 -4.25
CA LEU A 106 17.90 31.97 -5.17
C LEU A 106 17.33 32.00 -6.60
N PRO A 107 17.70 33.03 -7.41
CA PRO A 107 17.02 33.38 -8.65
C PRO A 107 17.30 32.42 -9.81
N ALA A 108 16.24 32.07 -10.53
CA ALA A 108 16.18 31.01 -11.54
C ALA A 108 17.15 31.14 -12.73
N LYS A 109 18.01 30.12 -12.88
CA LYS A 109 18.55 29.67 -14.17
C LYS A 109 17.88 28.38 -14.62
N THR A 110 17.79 28.15 -15.93
CA THR A 110 17.37 26.85 -16.48
C THR A 110 18.34 25.76 -16.00
N ALA A 111 17.82 24.79 -15.24
CA ALA A 111 18.60 23.65 -14.75
C ALA A 111 19.20 22.87 -15.94
N SER A 112 20.46 22.45 -15.82
CA SER A 112 21.02 21.49 -16.79
C SER A 112 20.26 20.17 -16.74
N THR A 113 20.29 19.38 -17.82
CA THR A 113 19.66 18.05 -17.85
C THR A 113 20.11 17.16 -16.70
N GLU A 114 21.40 17.20 -16.34
CA GLU A 114 21.97 16.51 -15.19
C GLU A 114 21.36 16.98 -13.87
N ALA A 115 21.24 18.29 -13.66
CA ALA A 115 20.63 18.86 -12.46
C ALA A 115 19.15 18.47 -12.33
N ALA A 116 18.40 18.44 -13.44
CA ALA A 116 17.01 18.00 -13.46
C ALA A 116 16.87 16.51 -13.11
N ALA A 117 17.77 15.66 -13.62
CA ALA A 117 17.79 14.24 -13.30
C ALA A 117 18.09 13.99 -11.81
N ILE A 118 19.10 14.68 -11.26
CA ILE A 118 19.47 14.57 -9.84
C ILE A 118 18.33 15.09 -8.94
N THR A 119 17.73 16.22 -9.31
CA THR A 119 16.56 16.77 -8.59
C THR A 119 15.40 15.79 -8.58
N PHE A 120 15.07 15.19 -9.74
CA PHE A 120 14.01 14.19 -9.83
C PHE A 120 14.30 12.95 -8.99
N LEU A 121 15.55 12.47 -9.00
CA LEU A 121 15.98 11.35 -8.17
C LEU A 121 15.89 11.69 -6.66
N GLY A 122 16.20 12.93 -6.29
CA GLY A 122 16.02 13.45 -4.93
C GLY A 122 14.57 13.39 -4.46
N LEU A 123 13.61 13.77 -5.30
CA LEU A 123 12.18 13.68 -4.99
C LEU A 123 11.72 12.23 -4.76
N LEU A 124 12.19 11.30 -5.61
CA LEU A 124 11.91 9.87 -5.45
C LEU A 124 12.49 9.33 -4.14
N GLN A 125 13.66 9.80 -3.74
CA GLN A 125 14.25 9.43 -2.46
C GLN A 125 13.48 10.02 -1.28
N GLU A 126 13.14 11.31 -1.32
CA GLU A 126 12.45 12.00 -0.22
C GLU A 126 11.06 11.40 0.06
N LYS A 127 10.27 11.13 -1.00
CA LYS A 127 8.91 10.61 -0.83
C LYS A 127 8.83 9.10 -0.76
N GLY A 128 9.68 8.40 -1.51
CA GLY A 128 9.59 6.95 -1.71
C GLY A 128 10.71 6.14 -1.09
N ARG A 129 11.79 6.75 -0.56
CA ARG A 129 13.03 6.06 -0.19
C ARG A 129 13.56 5.17 -1.32
N PHE A 130 13.40 5.63 -2.56
CA PHE A 130 13.68 4.83 -3.75
C PHE A 130 15.14 4.39 -3.86
N VAL A 131 16.07 5.31 -3.59
CA VAL A 131 17.51 5.00 -3.66
C VAL A 131 17.89 4.04 -2.53
N ASP A 132 17.41 4.27 -1.30
CA ASP A 132 17.64 3.33 -0.19
C ASP A 132 17.15 1.93 -0.55
N PHE A 133 15.93 1.82 -1.11
CA PHE A 133 15.32 0.55 -1.45
C PHE A 133 16.11 -0.22 -2.52
N LEU A 134 16.66 0.46 -3.52
CA LEU A 134 17.47 -0.18 -4.57
C LEU A 134 18.88 -0.54 -4.12
N MET A 135 19.42 0.16 -3.12
CA MET A 135 20.75 -0.07 -2.58
C MET A 135 20.76 -1.13 -1.47
N GLU A 136 19.60 -1.49 -0.94
CA GLU A 136 19.43 -2.54 0.05
C GLU A 136 19.65 -3.93 -0.58
N ASP A 137 20.36 -4.81 0.13
CA ASP A 137 20.43 -6.22 -0.24
C ASP A 137 19.16 -6.96 0.22
N VAL A 138 18.34 -7.38 -0.73
CA VAL A 138 17.07 -8.05 -0.48
C VAL A 138 17.13 -9.56 -0.69
N THR A 139 18.32 -10.14 -0.90
CA THR A 139 18.47 -11.58 -1.22
C THR A 139 17.98 -12.50 -0.11
N GLU A 140 18.12 -12.09 1.15
CA GLU A 140 17.65 -12.84 2.32
C GLU A 140 16.30 -12.33 2.87
N ALA A 141 15.65 -11.38 2.18
CA ALA A 141 14.39 -10.81 2.63
C ALA A 141 13.21 -11.77 2.35
N GLU A 142 12.38 -12.01 3.37
CA GLU A 142 11.13 -12.74 3.20
C GLU A 142 10.15 -11.99 2.30
N ASP A 143 9.50 -12.68 1.36
CA ASP A 143 8.58 -12.09 0.38
C ASP A 143 7.49 -11.20 1.02
N ALA A 144 6.97 -11.61 2.17
CA ALA A 144 5.94 -10.86 2.90
C ALA A 144 6.48 -9.51 3.41
N GLN A 145 7.72 -9.49 3.91
CA GLN A 145 8.37 -8.28 4.39
C GLN A 145 8.75 -7.39 3.20
N LEU A 146 9.38 -7.95 2.17
CA LEU A 146 9.75 -7.20 0.97
C LEU A 146 8.53 -6.58 0.30
N GLY A 147 7.44 -7.33 0.14
CA GLY A 147 6.19 -6.84 -0.40
C GLY A 147 5.50 -5.76 0.44
N SER A 148 5.75 -5.72 1.76
CA SER A 148 5.24 -4.64 2.63
C SER A 148 6.01 -3.33 2.40
N VAL A 149 7.33 -3.40 2.30
CA VAL A 149 8.20 -2.24 2.03
C VAL A 149 7.98 -1.73 0.62
N ALA A 150 7.91 -2.64 -0.37
CA ALA A 150 7.69 -2.27 -1.78
C ALA A 150 6.40 -1.48 -1.99
N ARG A 151 5.34 -1.75 -1.22
CA ARG A 151 4.08 -0.97 -1.30
C ARG A 151 4.27 0.48 -0.85
N ILE A 152 5.04 0.71 0.22
CA ILE A 152 5.34 2.06 0.74
C ILE A 152 6.17 2.82 -0.30
N VAL A 153 7.24 2.19 -0.82
CA VAL A 153 8.10 2.78 -1.85
C VAL A 153 7.30 3.10 -3.11
N HIS A 154 6.47 2.16 -3.56
CA HIS A 154 5.60 2.33 -4.71
C HIS A 154 4.63 3.51 -4.55
N GLU A 155 3.97 3.64 -3.39
CA GLU A 155 3.06 4.75 -3.11
C GLU A 155 3.79 6.10 -3.15
N GLY A 156 4.96 6.20 -2.52
CA GLY A 156 5.76 7.42 -2.54
C GLY A 156 6.25 7.80 -3.94
N CYS A 157 6.81 6.85 -4.69
CA CYS A 157 7.26 7.06 -6.06
C CYS A 157 6.11 7.43 -7.01
N ARG A 158 4.94 6.81 -6.84
CA ARG A 158 3.74 7.17 -7.60
C ARG A 158 3.32 8.60 -7.34
N GLY A 159 3.33 9.05 -6.08
CA GLY A 159 3.05 10.44 -5.73
C GLY A 159 3.99 11.42 -6.44
N VAL A 160 5.30 11.10 -6.51
CA VAL A 160 6.26 11.92 -7.25
C VAL A 160 5.95 11.96 -8.75
N LEU A 161 5.57 10.82 -9.35
CA LEU A 161 5.18 10.78 -10.76
C LEU A 161 3.95 11.64 -11.02
N ASP A 162 2.91 11.53 -10.18
CA ASP A 162 1.66 12.28 -10.32
C ASP A 162 1.87 13.79 -10.13
N ASP A 163 2.81 14.19 -9.26
CA ASP A 163 3.17 15.60 -9.06
C ASP A 163 3.98 16.18 -10.24
N CYS A 164 4.85 15.37 -10.84
CA CYS A 164 5.82 15.83 -11.84
C CYS A 164 5.34 15.66 -13.29
N PHE A 165 4.44 14.70 -13.56
CA PHE A 165 4.08 14.29 -14.91
C PHE A 165 2.59 14.01 -15.07
N ASP A 166 2.06 14.33 -16.26
CA ASP A 166 0.81 13.73 -16.72
C ASP A 166 1.15 12.52 -17.59
N VAL A 167 1.13 11.32 -17.00
CA VAL A 167 1.53 10.07 -17.66
C VAL A 167 0.32 9.42 -18.33
N LYS A 168 0.42 9.15 -19.64
CA LYS A 168 -0.59 8.47 -20.46
C LYS A 168 0.04 7.31 -21.23
N PRO A 169 -0.71 6.24 -21.53
CA PRO A 169 -0.22 5.20 -22.41
C PRO A 169 -0.08 5.74 -23.85
N VAL A 170 0.87 5.20 -24.61
CA VAL A 170 1.03 5.57 -26.03
C VAL A 170 -0.05 4.90 -26.88
N SER A 171 -0.32 3.63 -26.62
CA SER A 171 -1.45 2.89 -27.18
C SER A 171 -2.55 2.69 -26.15
N THR A 172 -3.81 2.87 -26.56
CA THR A 172 -4.99 2.59 -25.71
C THR A 172 -5.46 1.13 -25.81
N GLU A 173 -4.90 0.36 -26.74
CA GLU A 173 -5.24 -1.06 -26.88
C GLU A 173 -4.70 -1.86 -25.67
N PRO A 174 -5.41 -2.91 -25.22
CA PRO A 174 -4.90 -3.82 -24.21
C PRO A 174 -3.65 -4.56 -24.68
N GLU A 175 -2.73 -4.82 -23.76
CA GLU A 175 -1.57 -5.68 -24.03
C GLU A 175 -2.04 -7.10 -24.36
N GLY A 176 -1.45 -7.70 -25.39
CA GLY A 176 -1.85 -8.97 -25.99
C GLY A 176 -2.82 -8.84 -27.16
N ASN A 177 -3.50 -7.71 -27.34
CA ASN A 177 -4.45 -7.52 -28.44
C ASN A 177 -3.75 -7.12 -29.75
N ASP A 178 -4.44 -7.40 -30.85
CA ASP A 178 -4.00 -6.97 -32.18
C ASP A 178 -4.03 -5.44 -32.31
N ILE A 179 -2.95 -4.89 -32.87
CA ILE A 179 -2.80 -3.48 -33.17
C ILE A 179 -2.27 -3.30 -34.59
N THR A 180 -2.68 -2.21 -35.23
CA THR A 180 -2.13 -1.77 -36.51
C THR A 180 -1.28 -0.52 -36.30
N VAL A 181 0.02 -0.63 -36.56
CA VAL A 181 0.95 0.50 -36.54
C VAL A 181 0.85 1.21 -37.90
N PRO A 182 0.49 2.50 -37.93
CA PRO A 182 0.22 3.21 -39.18
C PRO A 182 1.50 3.49 -39.98
N ALA A 183 1.33 3.80 -41.27
CA ALA A 183 2.41 4.35 -42.07
C ALA A 183 2.88 5.70 -41.51
N GLY A 184 4.19 5.94 -41.55
CA GLY A 184 4.80 7.14 -40.97
C GLY A 184 4.82 7.17 -39.43
N TYR A 185 4.66 6.03 -38.76
CA TYR A 185 4.84 5.94 -37.31
C TYR A 185 6.23 6.42 -36.89
N LYS A 186 6.34 6.98 -35.69
CA LYS A 186 7.61 7.39 -35.13
C LYS A 186 8.19 6.30 -34.23
N ALA A 187 9.51 6.10 -34.31
CA ALA A 187 10.21 5.08 -33.54
C ALA A 187 10.22 5.34 -32.02
N ASP A 188 9.98 6.58 -31.59
CA ASP A 188 9.79 6.96 -30.18
C ASP A 188 8.38 6.62 -29.65
N GLU A 189 7.43 6.27 -30.54
CA GLU A 189 6.06 5.87 -30.17
C GLU A 189 5.84 4.36 -30.31
N TYR A 190 6.33 3.76 -31.40
CA TYR A 190 6.20 2.33 -31.66
C TYR A 190 7.55 1.72 -31.99
N GLN A 191 7.95 0.74 -31.20
CA GLN A 191 9.11 -0.10 -31.48
C GLN A 191 8.61 -1.45 -32.01
N LEU A 192 8.95 -1.77 -33.25
CA LEU A 192 8.60 -3.07 -33.86
C LEU A 192 9.55 -4.16 -33.35
N ILE A 193 9.00 -5.29 -32.92
CA ILE A 193 9.75 -6.44 -32.41
C ILE A 193 9.55 -7.62 -33.37
N GLY A 194 10.64 -8.29 -33.76
CA GLY A 194 10.62 -9.48 -34.62
C GLY A 194 11.05 -9.22 -36.06
N LYS A 195 10.70 -10.13 -36.98
CA LYS A 195 11.04 -10.02 -38.40
C LYS A 195 10.11 -9.02 -39.09
N VAL A 196 10.58 -7.80 -39.25
CA VAL A 196 9.87 -6.74 -39.97
C VAL A 196 10.22 -6.82 -41.45
N THR A 197 9.22 -7.10 -42.29
CA THR A 197 9.37 -7.11 -43.75
C THR A 197 8.24 -6.34 -44.41
N GLY A 198 8.55 -5.66 -45.51
CA GLY A 198 7.59 -4.80 -46.21
C GLY A 198 7.53 -3.40 -45.60
N GLU A 199 6.54 -2.63 -46.05
CA GLU A 199 6.29 -1.27 -45.59
C GLU A 199 5.05 -1.22 -44.71
N ALA A 200 4.97 -0.19 -43.86
CA ALA A 200 3.80 0.05 -43.03
C ALA A 200 2.52 0.25 -43.88
N PRO A 201 1.32 -0.06 -43.35
CA PRO A 201 1.02 -0.35 -41.95
C PRO A 201 1.44 -1.77 -41.52
N PHE A 202 1.99 -1.86 -40.30
CA PHE A 202 2.36 -3.15 -39.70
C PHE A 202 1.22 -3.65 -38.82
N LYS A 203 0.98 -4.97 -38.83
CA LYS A 203 0.02 -5.62 -37.93
C LYS A 203 0.77 -6.56 -36.99
N GLY A 204 0.39 -6.54 -35.72
CA GLY A 204 0.95 -7.42 -34.70
C GLY A 204 0.14 -7.35 -33.41
N SER A 205 0.62 -8.00 -32.37
CA SER A 205 0.04 -7.92 -31.03
C SER A 205 0.81 -6.89 -30.19
N LEU A 206 0.08 -6.05 -29.45
CA LEU A 206 0.68 -5.05 -28.56
C LEU A 206 1.34 -5.75 -27.36
N VAL A 207 2.66 -5.74 -27.29
CA VAL A 207 3.39 -6.36 -26.15
C VAL A 207 3.39 -5.49 -24.91
N HIS A 208 3.59 -4.18 -25.09
CA HIS A 208 3.57 -3.19 -24.01
C HIS A 208 3.00 -1.89 -24.57
N LYS A 209 2.08 -1.26 -23.84
CA LYS A 209 1.37 -0.06 -24.30
C LYS A 209 2.22 1.21 -24.40
N GLY A 210 3.43 1.17 -23.85
CA GLY A 210 4.32 2.33 -23.74
C GLY A 210 3.76 3.39 -22.80
N TRP A 211 4.57 4.41 -22.53
CA TRP A 211 4.18 5.53 -21.68
C TRP A 211 4.70 6.84 -22.28
N ARG A 212 3.88 7.88 -22.18
CA ARG A 212 4.19 9.24 -22.61
C ARG A 212 3.83 10.22 -21.51
N ALA A 213 4.70 11.19 -21.27
CA ALA A 213 4.34 12.38 -20.52
C ALA A 213 3.71 13.42 -21.46
N THR A 214 2.44 13.75 -21.27
CA THR A 214 1.75 14.84 -21.99
C THR A 214 2.07 16.20 -21.41
N LYS A 215 2.50 16.22 -20.14
CA LYS A 215 3.02 17.39 -19.43
C LYS A 215 4.16 16.99 -18.51
N VAL A 216 5.16 17.85 -18.39
CA VAL A 216 6.30 17.72 -17.48
C VAL A 216 6.38 18.98 -16.63
N SER A 217 6.47 18.82 -15.31
CA SER A 217 6.55 19.90 -14.33
C SER A 217 7.51 19.51 -13.21
N LEU A 218 8.82 19.65 -13.47
CA LEU A 218 9.83 19.39 -12.45
C LEU A 218 10.03 20.63 -11.55
N PRO A 219 10.22 20.43 -10.22
CA PRO A 219 10.70 21.49 -9.34
C PRO A 219 12.00 22.11 -9.87
N ARG A 220 12.21 23.41 -9.58
CA ARG A 220 13.46 24.07 -9.95
C ARG A 220 14.61 23.37 -9.24
N ALA A 221 15.63 22.97 -10.00
CA ALA A 221 16.82 22.36 -9.44
C ALA A 221 17.51 23.33 -8.49
N ILE A 222 18.09 22.80 -7.41
CA ILE A 222 18.87 23.58 -6.46
C ILE A 222 20.09 24.13 -7.21
N GLU A 223 20.29 25.44 -7.14
CA GLU A 223 21.45 26.10 -7.73
C GLU A 223 22.69 25.81 -6.87
N ALA A 224 23.27 24.64 -7.08
CA ALA A 224 24.58 24.28 -6.56
C ALA A 224 25.62 24.34 -7.69
N GLU A 225 26.80 24.86 -7.38
CA GLU A 225 27.97 24.86 -8.28
C GLU A 225 28.93 23.72 -7.88
N GLY A 226 29.63 23.15 -8.86
CA GLY A 226 30.61 22.08 -8.60
C GLY A 226 29.99 20.75 -8.16
N GLU A 227 30.72 19.99 -7.34
CA GLU A 227 30.34 18.63 -6.91
C GLU A 227 29.06 18.59 -6.05
N GLU A 228 28.72 19.69 -5.39
CA GLU A 228 27.50 19.82 -4.58
C GLU A 228 26.22 19.57 -5.40
N ARG A 229 26.26 19.86 -6.71
CA ARG A 229 25.16 19.55 -7.64
C ARG A 229 24.87 18.05 -7.75
N ARG A 230 25.81 17.19 -7.36
CA ARG A 230 25.71 15.72 -7.45
C ARG A 230 25.13 15.06 -6.21
N VAL A 231 24.84 15.83 -5.17
CA VAL A 231 24.19 15.31 -3.96
C VAL A 231 22.69 15.11 -4.25
N ILE A 232 22.22 13.86 -4.14
CA ILE A 232 20.80 13.50 -4.36
C ILE A 232 19.93 13.97 -3.18
N VAL A 233 20.36 13.62 -1.96
CA VAL A 233 19.76 14.03 -0.68
C VAL A 233 20.91 14.19 0.33
N PRO A 234 20.91 15.24 1.17
CA PRO A 234 21.95 15.41 2.19
C PRO A 234 21.89 14.33 3.27
N ALA A 235 23.06 13.94 3.78
CA ALA A 235 23.14 13.09 4.96
C ALA A 235 22.59 13.84 6.19
N GLN A 236 21.74 13.16 6.99
CA GLN A 236 21.16 13.72 8.21
C GLN A 236 21.95 13.22 9.42
N VAL A 237 22.40 14.14 10.28
CA VAL A 237 23.21 13.83 11.47
C VAL A 237 22.51 14.39 12.71
N GLU A 238 22.14 13.51 13.65
CA GLU A 238 21.65 13.92 14.97
C GLU A 238 22.84 14.44 15.80
N VAL A 239 22.78 15.70 16.24
CA VAL A 239 23.81 16.30 17.10
C VAL A 239 23.53 15.93 18.55
N LYS A 240 24.47 15.22 19.20
CA LYS A 240 24.41 14.91 20.64
C LYS A 240 25.22 15.94 21.42
N GLY A 241 24.53 16.73 22.25
CA GLY A 241 25.12 17.69 23.19
C GLY A 241 24.99 17.23 24.63
#